data_AF-W8RW18-F1
#
_entry.id   AF-W8RW18-F1
#
_cell.length_a   1.000
_cell.length_b   1.000
_cell.length_c   1.000
_cell.angle_alpha   90.00
_cell.angle_beta   90.00
_cell.angle_gamma   90.00
#
_symmetry.space_group_name_H-M   'P 1'
#
loop_
_entity.id
_entity.type
_entity.pdbx_description
1 polymer ?
#
loop_
_entity_poly.entity_id
_entity_poly.type
_entity_poly.pdbx_seq_one_letter_code
_entity_poly.pdbx_strand_id
1 'polypeptide(L)'
;MNRAILTLNAGSSSIKFGLYHAADDPVEEARGQVDGIGPEAALVLSDDGGRTRTAVDAPDHGAALAAIIAALRPRLAGDEIAGVGHRVVHGGPYLDGPRHIDDDLITYLDTLSPLAPLHQPHNLAGIAAARRAFPGAPQIACFDTAFHRGHPWVNDTFALPRRFHDDGVRRYGFHGLSYDYITSLLRHDFNNISQGNVIIAHLGNGSSLCATRDGVSIDSTMGFSALDGMPMGTRSGQLDPGVMLYLMQSGMAAEALTTLLYKESGLKGLSGISHDMRTLRPRRTRARHRPWPITPPACRARSARWRPRSADWTGWFLPAGSARTPRPCGPWRLKSSGFWV
;
A
#
# COMPACT_ATOMS: atom_id res chain seq x y z
N MET A 1 31.71 -17.07 -7.46
CA MET A 1 30.50 -17.30 -6.64
C MET A 1 29.52 -16.26 -7.08
N ASN A 2 28.39 -16.67 -7.68
CA ASN A 2 27.36 -15.68 -7.96
C ASN A 2 26.71 -15.32 -6.62
N ARG A 3 26.24 -14.08 -6.54
CA ARG A 3 25.66 -13.50 -5.34
C ARG A 3 24.19 -13.32 -5.59
N ALA A 4 23.34 -13.75 -4.68
CA ALA A 4 21.90 -13.60 -4.83
C ALA A 4 21.35 -12.59 -3.81
N ILE A 5 20.31 -11.86 -4.20
CA ILE A 5 19.57 -10.93 -3.35
C ILE A 5 18.17 -11.50 -3.16
N LEU A 6 17.74 -11.62 -1.90
CA LEU A 6 16.40 -12.05 -1.55
C LEU A 6 15.57 -10.85 -1.13
N THR A 7 14.38 -10.68 -1.69
CA THR A 7 13.43 -9.67 -1.23
C THR A 7 12.26 -10.34 -0.52
N LEU A 8 11.81 -9.76 0.59
CA LEU A 8 10.75 -10.29 1.44
C LEU A 8 9.71 -9.21 1.74
N ASN A 9 8.44 -9.60 1.66
CA ASN A 9 7.29 -8.81 2.07
C ASN A 9 6.37 -9.67 2.93
N ALA A 10 6.54 -9.56 4.24
CA ALA A 10 5.75 -10.28 5.23
C ALA A 10 4.45 -9.53 5.55
N GLY A 11 3.32 -10.15 5.24
CA GLY A 11 1.98 -9.71 5.64
C GLY A 11 1.40 -10.61 6.75
N SER A 12 0.15 -10.36 7.15
CA SER A 12 -0.47 -11.11 8.25
C SER A 12 -0.67 -12.60 7.99
N SER A 13 -0.97 -12.97 6.74
CA SER A 13 -1.28 -14.36 6.35
C SER A 13 -0.45 -14.84 5.15
N SER A 14 0.56 -14.07 4.75
CA SER A 14 1.41 -14.44 3.61
C SER A 14 2.82 -13.85 3.74
N ILE A 15 3.80 -14.53 3.15
CA ILE A 15 5.13 -13.96 2.89
C ILE A 15 5.36 -14.05 1.40
N LYS A 16 5.56 -12.87 0.81
CA LYS A 16 5.88 -12.67 -0.59
C LYS A 16 7.40 -12.56 -0.75
N PHE A 17 7.96 -13.12 -1.82
CA PHE A 17 9.39 -13.10 -2.06
C PHE A 17 9.77 -12.96 -3.53
N GLY A 18 10.97 -12.42 -3.77
CA GLY A 18 11.68 -12.46 -5.05
C GLY A 18 13.14 -12.82 -4.83
N LEU A 19 13.70 -13.62 -5.72
CA LEU A 19 15.11 -13.99 -5.76
C LEU A 19 15.73 -13.39 -7.02
N TYR A 20 16.83 -12.67 -6.83
CA TYR A 20 17.53 -11.98 -7.90
C TYR A 20 19.00 -12.37 -7.90
N HIS A 21 19.60 -12.55 -9.07
CA HIS A 21 21.05 -12.59 -9.20
C HIS A 21 21.60 -11.16 -9.16
N ALA A 22 22.64 -10.95 -8.36
CA ALA A 22 23.30 -9.66 -8.24
C ALA A 22 24.06 -9.34 -9.54
N ALA A 23 23.68 -8.23 -10.15
CA ALA A 23 24.30 -7.61 -11.31
C ALA A 23 24.03 -6.10 -11.22
N ASP A 24 24.58 -5.30 -12.15
CA ASP A 24 24.28 -3.86 -12.22
C ASP A 24 22.76 -3.61 -12.33
N ASP A 25 22.08 -4.43 -13.15
CA ASP A 25 20.64 -4.60 -13.16
C ASP A 25 20.29 -6.00 -12.64
N PRO A 26 19.69 -6.13 -11.43
CA PRO A 26 19.35 -7.43 -10.86
C PRO A 26 18.40 -8.24 -11.76
N VAL A 27 18.78 -9.50 -12.02
CA VAL A 27 17.98 -10.40 -12.86
C VAL A 27 17.09 -11.26 -11.97
N GLU A 28 15.77 -11.19 -12.15
CA GLU A 28 14.81 -12.01 -11.40
C GLU A 28 14.92 -13.48 -11.83
N GLU A 29 15.33 -14.34 -10.90
CA GLU A 29 15.43 -15.79 -11.09
C GLU A 29 14.10 -16.47 -10.74
N ALA A 30 13.49 -16.04 -9.62
CA ALA A 30 12.24 -16.60 -9.16
C ALA A 30 11.47 -15.62 -8.29
N ARG A 31 10.15 -15.75 -8.27
CA ARG A 31 9.28 -15.02 -7.35
C ARG A 31 8.14 -15.87 -6.86
N GLY A 32 7.56 -15.50 -5.73
CA GLY A 32 6.46 -16.27 -5.21
C GLY A 32 5.88 -15.72 -3.92
N GLN A 33 5.08 -16.57 -3.29
CA GLN A 33 4.56 -16.33 -1.96
C GLN A 33 4.22 -17.63 -1.26
N VAL A 34 4.38 -17.67 0.05
CA VAL A 34 3.57 -18.55 0.90
C VAL A 34 2.29 -17.80 1.21
N ASP A 35 1.16 -18.37 0.86
CA ASP A 35 -0.19 -17.84 1.10
C ASP A 35 -0.91 -18.70 2.14
N GLY A 36 -1.85 -18.12 2.87
CA GLY A 36 -2.65 -18.85 3.86
C GLY A 36 -1.86 -19.41 5.04
N ILE A 37 -0.81 -18.71 5.51
CA ILE A 37 0.01 -19.12 6.68
C ILE A 37 -0.91 -19.61 7.82
N GLY A 38 -0.61 -20.79 8.34
CA GLY A 38 -1.52 -21.59 9.16
C GLY A 38 -1.93 -22.89 8.45
N PRO A 39 -3.14 -23.43 8.74
CA PRO A 39 -3.57 -24.74 8.27
C PRO A 39 -3.70 -24.90 6.74
N GLU A 40 -3.89 -23.81 6.01
CA GLU A 40 -4.14 -23.80 4.56
C GLU A 40 -2.92 -23.34 3.76
N ALA A 41 -1.74 -23.39 4.39
CA ALA A 41 -0.55 -22.78 3.83
C ALA A 41 -0.13 -23.44 2.51
N ALA A 42 0.09 -22.61 1.50
CA ALA A 42 0.54 -23.07 0.19
C ALA A 42 1.63 -22.15 -0.35
N LEU A 43 2.73 -22.75 -0.79
CA LEU A 43 3.76 -22.07 -1.56
C LEU A 43 3.31 -21.97 -3.02
N VAL A 44 3.28 -20.75 -3.54
CA VAL A 44 3.14 -20.44 -4.95
C VAL A 44 4.47 -19.91 -5.45
N LEU A 45 5.07 -20.61 -6.40
CA LEU A 45 6.36 -20.25 -6.99
C LEU A 45 6.16 -20.00 -8.49
N SER A 46 6.84 -18.98 -9.02
CA SER A 46 6.88 -18.66 -10.44
C SER A 46 8.32 -18.40 -10.86
N ASP A 47 8.77 -19.15 -11.86
CA ASP A 47 10.09 -19.08 -12.47
C ASP A 47 9.99 -19.38 -13.98
N ASP A 48 11.13 -19.60 -14.64
CA ASP A 48 11.20 -19.97 -16.07
C ASP A 48 10.49 -21.29 -16.40
N GLY A 49 10.34 -22.18 -15.41
CA GLY A 49 9.59 -23.44 -15.54
C GLY A 49 8.08 -23.26 -15.44
N GLY A 50 7.60 -22.04 -15.16
CA GLY A 50 6.19 -21.70 -15.04
C GLY A 50 5.76 -21.49 -13.59
N ARG A 51 4.47 -21.71 -13.31
CA ARG A 51 3.87 -21.44 -11.99
C ARG A 51 3.40 -22.71 -11.32
N THR A 52 3.88 -22.96 -10.11
CA THR A 52 3.49 -24.11 -9.28
C THR A 52 2.77 -23.65 -8.01
N ARG A 53 1.97 -24.55 -7.43
CA ARG A 53 1.33 -24.37 -6.12
C ARG A 53 1.44 -25.69 -5.34
N THR A 54 2.07 -25.64 -4.18
CA THR A 54 2.34 -26.81 -3.34
C THR A 54 1.92 -26.52 -1.91
N ALA A 55 1.20 -27.45 -1.28
CA ALA A 55 0.87 -27.35 0.15
C ALA A 55 2.17 -27.42 0.98
N VAL A 56 2.26 -26.60 2.03
CA VAL A 56 3.43 -26.55 2.91
C VAL A 56 2.97 -26.50 4.36
N ASP A 57 3.74 -27.11 5.26
CA ASP A 57 3.52 -26.97 6.69
C ASP A 57 4.17 -25.65 7.17
N ALA A 58 3.34 -24.60 7.29
CA ALA A 58 3.80 -23.27 7.68
C ALA A 58 2.83 -22.65 8.70
N PRO A 59 2.88 -23.07 9.98
CA PRO A 59 2.00 -22.54 11.03
C PRO A 59 2.29 -21.08 11.40
N ASP A 60 3.50 -20.59 11.11
CA ASP A 60 3.94 -19.23 11.39
C ASP A 60 4.88 -18.67 10.31
N HIS A 61 5.28 -17.40 10.44
CA HIS A 61 6.19 -16.71 9.52
C HIS A 61 7.58 -17.35 9.43
N GLY A 62 8.07 -17.96 10.52
CA GLY A 62 9.35 -18.65 10.53
C GLY A 62 9.32 -19.91 9.66
N ALA A 63 8.30 -20.74 9.85
CA ALA A 63 8.08 -21.94 9.04
C ALA A 63 7.76 -21.59 7.57
N ALA A 64 6.97 -20.53 7.33
CA ALA A 64 6.72 -20.02 5.98
C ALA A 64 8.02 -19.61 5.28
N LEU A 65 8.91 -18.87 5.97
CA LEU A 65 10.20 -18.50 5.40
C LEU A 65 11.09 -19.73 5.17
N ALA A 66 11.11 -20.69 6.09
CA ALA A 66 11.85 -21.94 5.91
C ALA A 66 11.39 -22.69 4.65
N ALA A 67 10.08 -22.74 4.38
CA ALA A 67 9.52 -23.33 3.17
C ALA A 67 9.96 -22.58 1.89
N ILE A 68 9.98 -21.24 1.92
CA ILE A 68 10.50 -20.41 0.83
C ILE A 68 11.97 -20.76 0.56
N ILE A 69 12.80 -20.79 1.59
CA ILE A 69 14.23 -21.06 1.47
C ILE A 69 14.48 -22.47 0.93
N ALA A 70 13.75 -23.46 1.43
CA ALA A 70 13.84 -24.83 0.94
C ALA A 70 13.52 -24.92 -0.57
N ALA A 71 12.50 -24.20 -1.03
CA ALA A 71 12.13 -24.15 -2.43
C ALA A 71 13.14 -23.37 -3.31
N LEU A 72 13.81 -22.36 -2.75
CA LEU A 72 14.83 -21.59 -3.46
C LEU A 72 16.20 -22.28 -3.49
N ARG A 73 16.52 -23.18 -2.54
CA ARG A 73 17.83 -23.83 -2.44
C ARG A 73 18.34 -24.47 -3.74
N PRO A 74 17.53 -25.21 -4.53
CA PRO A 74 17.99 -25.76 -5.80
C PRO A 74 18.36 -24.71 -6.85
N ARG A 75 17.78 -23.50 -6.74
CA ARG A 75 17.96 -22.37 -7.68
C ARG A 75 19.15 -21.49 -7.31
N LEU A 76 19.57 -21.53 -6.05
CA LEU A 76 20.77 -20.83 -5.63
C LEU A 76 22.02 -21.41 -6.30
N ALA A 77 22.02 -22.66 -6.81
CA ALA A 77 23.15 -23.25 -7.53
C ALA A 77 24.53 -23.16 -6.82
N GLY A 78 24.54 -23.02 -5.48
CA GLY A 78 25.75 -22.80 -4.67
C GLY A 78 26.04 -21.33 -4.34
N ASP A 79 25.21 -20.41 -4.79
CA ASP A 79 25.26 -18.98 -4.49
C ASP A 79 24.93 -18.70 -3.03
N GLU A 80 25.66 -17.73 -2.49
CA GLU A 80 25.38 -17.16 -1.18
C GLU A 80 24.36 -16.01 -1.32
N ILE A 81 23.43 -15.93 -0.38
CA ILE A 81 22.59 -14.74 -0.23
C ILE A 81 23.47 -13.58 0.22
N ALA A 82 23.77 -12.67 -0.70
CA ALA A 82 24.59 -11.49 -0.45
C ALA A 82 23.85 -10.37 0.29
N GLY A 83 22.53 -10.46 0.37
CA GLY A 83 21.71 -9.53 1.15
C GLY A 83 20.23 -9.88 1.09
N VAL A 84 19.49 -9.40 2.09
CA VAL A 84 18.03 -9.57 2.17
C VAL A 84 17.35 -8.22 2.34
N GLY A 85 16.50 -7.85 1.39
CA GLY A 85 15.65 -6.65 1.47
C GLY A 85 14.28 -6.97 2.08
N HIS A 86 13.86 -6.19 3.06
CA HIS A 86 12.57 -6.33 3.74
C HIS A 86 11.69 -5.12 3.46
N ARG A 87 10.51 -5.34 2.91
CA ARG A 87 9.47 -4.32 2.94
C ARG A 87 8.97 -4.16 4.38
N VAL A 88 9.12 -2.95 4.92
CA VAL A 88 8.56 -2.54 6.21
C VAL A 88 7.50 -1.47 5.96
N VAL A 89 6.29 -1.66 6.50
CA VAL A 89 5.18 -0.76 6.20
C VAL A 89 5.37 0.61 6.83
N HIS A 90 5.91 0.70 8.04
CA HIS A 90 6.01 1.95 8.77
C HIS A 90 7.43 2.19 9.30
N GLY A 91 8.10 3.24 8.80
CA GLY A 91 9.41 3.70 9.28
C GLY A 91 9.34 4.79 10.34
N GLY A 92 8.14 5.26 10.68
CA GLY A 92 7.93 6.34 11.64
C GLY A 92 8.40 7.69 11.09
N PRO A 93 8.47 8.74 11.92
CA PRO A 93 8.71 10.09 11.43
C PRO A 93 10.15 10.35 10.94
N TYR A 94 11.12 9.51 11.33
CA TYR A 94 12.54 9.81 11.15
C TYR A 94 13.24 9.00 10.05
N LEU A 95 12.67 7.85 9.63
CA LEU A 95 13.31 7.02 8.60
C LEU A 95 12.83 7.46 7.20
N ASP A 96 13.78 7.97 6.42
CA ASP A 96 13.60 8.60 5.11
C ASP A 96 14.16 7.79 3.94
N GLY A 97 14.70 6.60 4.21
CA GLY A 97 15.23 5.71 3.19
C GLY A 97 15.59 4.35 3.77
N PRO A 98 16.13 3.45 2.93
CA PRO A 98 16.57 2.13 3.37
C PRO A 98 17.60 2.23 4.51
N ARG A 99 17.57 1.26 5.42
CA ARG A 99 18.52 1.15 6.54
C ARG A 99 18.99 -0.28 6.73
N HIS A 100 20.27 -0.43 7.09
CA HIS A 100 20.77 -1.70 7.61
C HIS A 100 20.02 -2.05 8.89
N ILE A 101 19.63 -3.32 9.02
CA ILE A 101 18.93 -3.82 10.18
C ILE A 101 19.96 -4.26 11.23
N ASP A 102 19.97 -3.55 12.34
CA ASP A 102 20.62 -3.89 13.60
C ASP A 102 19.58 -4.01 14.72
N ASP A 103 20.05 -4.27 15.95
CA ASP A 103 19.16 -4.46 17.10
C ASP A 103 18.48 -3.14 17.52
N ASP A 104 19.17 -2.00 17.38
CA ASP A 104 18.63 -0.67 17.69
C ASP A 104 17.47 -0.31 16.74
N LEU A 105 17.63 -0.57 15.44
CA LEU A 105 16.56 -0.38 14.47
C LEU A 105 15.37 -1.29 14.78
N ILE A 106 15.60 -2.55 15.16
CA ILE A 106 14.51 -3.46 15.53
C ILE A 106 13.75 -2.93 16.75
N THR A 107 14.45 -2.50 17.80
CA THR A 107 13.82 -1.90 18.98
C THR A 107 13.00 -0.67 18.59
N TYR A 108 13.55 0.23 17.77
CA TYR A 108 12.80 1.39 17.27
C TYR A 108 11.56 0.98 16.49
N LEU A 109 11.68 0.04 15.55
CA LEU A 109 10.58 -0.42 14.72
C LEU A 109 9.47 -1.10 15.54
N ASP A 110 9.79 -1.75 16.65
CA ASP A 110 8.80 -2.32 17.57
C ASP A 110 7.97 -1.23 18.27
N THR A 111 8.57 -0.09 18.59
CA THR A 111 7.82 1.07 19.15
C THR A 111 6.76 1.62 18.19
N LEU A 112 6.87 1.33 16.89
CA LEU A 112 5.90 1.75 15.86
C LEU A 112 4.74 0.77 15.69
N SER A 113 4.73 -0.37 16.39
CA SER A 113 3.65 -1.36 16.34
C SER A 113 2.25 -0.77 16.59
N PRO A 114 2.05 0.19 17.52
CA PRO A 114 0.76 0.86 17.68
C PRO A 114 0.30 1.67 16.46
N LEU A 115 1.22 2.16 15.63
CA LEU A 115 0.89 2.93 14.41
C LEU A 115 0.49 2.03 13.24
N ALA A 116 1.02 0.81 13.19
CA ALA A 116 0.76 -0.16 12.13
C ALA A 116 0.51 -1.57 12.68
N PRO A 117 -0.50 -1.79 13.54
CA PRO A 117 -0.69 -3.03 14.29
C PRO A 117 -0.95 -4.27 13.40
N LEU A 118 -1.51 -4.05 12.20
CA LEU A 118 -1.79 -5.11 11.23
C LEU A 118 -0.60 -5.47 10.33
N HIS A 119 0.54 -4.79 10.49
CA HIS A 119 1.69 -4.92 9.59
C HIS A 119 3.02 -5.04 10.33
N GLN A 120 3.30 -4.12 11.27
CA GLN A 120 4.61 -4.01 11.91
C GLN A 120 5.07 -5.30 12.60
N PRO A 121 4.22 -5.99 13.39
CA PRO A 121 4.64 -7.24 14.05
C PRO A 121 5.03 -8.33 13.03
N HIS A 122 4.32 -8.40 11.89
CA HIS A 122 4.62 -9.35 10.83
C HIS A 122 5.90 -9.00 10.06
N ASN A 123 6.20 -7.72 9.88
CA ASN A 123 7.47 -7.27 9.31
C ASN A 123 8.64 -7.68 10.23
N LEU A 124 8.53 -7.44 11.53
CA LEU A 124 9.54 -7.82 12.52
C LEU A 124 9.72 -9.34 12.62
N ALA A 125 8.62 -10.11 12.57
CA ALA A 125 8.69 -11.58 12.55
C ALA A 125 9.43 -12.10 11.31
N GLY A 126 9.16 -11.52 10.13
CA GLY A 126 9.88 -11.83 8.89
C GLY A 126 11.37 -11.50 8.95
N ILE A 127 11.72 -10.33 9.49
CA ILE A 127 13.11 -9.91 9.74
C ILE A 127 13.82 -10.89 10.67
N ALA A 128 13.20 -11.23 11.80
CA ALA A 128 13.78 -12.16 12.77
C ALA A 128 14.00 -13.56 12.16
N ALA A 129 13.04 -14.04 11.37
CA ALA A 129 13.18 -15.31 10.66
C ALA A 129 14.33 -15.27 9.63
N ALA A 130 14.45 -14.19 8.86
CA ALA A 130 15.52 -14.04 7.87
C ALA A 130 16.91 -13.90 8.50
N ARG A 131 17.04 -13.17 9.61
CA ARG A 131 18.31 -13.08 10.37
C ARG A 131 18.79 -14.44 10.86
N ARG A 132 17.87 -15.30 11.31
CA ARG A 132 18.21 -16.67 11.71
C ARG A 132 18.63 -17.54 10.52
N ALA A 133 17.96 -17.39 9.39
CA ALA A 133 18.23 -18.21 8.22
C ALA A 133 19.48 -17.78 7.44
N PHE A 134 19.83 -16.49 7.48
CA PHE A 134 20.97 -15.91 6.75
C PHE A 134 21.79 -15.02 7.69
N PRO A 135 22.50 -15.60 8.68
CA PRO A 135 23.21 -14.83 9.71
C PRO A 135 24.39 -14.01 9.17
N GLY A 136 24.99 -14.42 8.05
CA GLY A 136 26.10 -13.71 7.39
C GLY A 136 25.64 -12.64 6.39
N ALA A 137 24.36 -12.62 6.01
CA ALA A 137 23.85 -11.70 4.99
C ALA A 137 23.40 -10.37 5.62
N PRO A 138 23.79 -9.20 5.07
CA PRO A 138 23.23 -7.93 5.48
C PRO A 138 21.73 -7.90 5.19
N GLN A 139 20.97 -7.41 6.17
CA GLN A 139 19.51 -7.30 6.10
C GLN A 139 19.18 -5.81 5.98
N ILE A 140 18.37 -5.42 5.00
CA ILE A 140 18.02 -4.03 4.72
C ILE A 140 16.52 -3.85 4.91
N ALA A 141 16.09 -2.89 5.72
CA ALA A 141 14.70 -2.49 5.84
C ALA A 141 14.41 -1.36 4.84
N CYS A 142 13.38 -1.54 4.01
CA CYS A 142 12.90 -0.60 3.01
C CYS A 142 11.47 -0.16 3.39
N PHE A 143 11.27 1.13 3.66
CA PHE A 143 10.04 1.62 4.27
C PHE A 143 9.04 2.17 3.24
N ASP A 144 7.79 1.71 3.31
CA ASP A 144 6.70 2.28 2.50
C ASP A 144 6.47 3.78 2.80
N THR A 145 6.85 4.26 3.97
CA THR A 145 6.68 5.66 4.38
C THR A 145 7.85 6.57 3.96
N ALA A 146 9.01 6.01 3.62
CA ALA A 146 10.25 6.78 3.42
C ALA A 146 10.15 7.79 2.28
N PHE A 147 9.61 7.38 1.13
CA PHE A 147 9.43 8.23 -0.05
C PHE A 147 8.62 9.52 0.23
N HIS A 148 7.79 9.50 1.27
CA HIS A 148 6.91 10.60 1.65
C HIS A 148 7.51 11.53 2.72
N ARG A 149 8.75 11.31 3.18
CA ARG A 149 9.39 12.20 4.17
C ARG A 149 9.68 13.62 3.66
N GLY A 150 9.58 13.84 2.35
CA GLY A 150 9.68 15.18 1.74
C GLY A 150 8.42 16.05 1.83
N HIS A 151 7.34 15.59 2.49
CA HIS A 151 6.10 16.38 2.60
C HIS A 151 6.33 17.73 3.30
N PRO A 152 5.84 18.84 2.73
CA PRO A 152 5.84 20.12 3.44
C PRO A 152 4.89 20.05 4.65
N TRP A 153 5.15 20.86 5.68
CA TRP A 153 4.36 20.90 6.92
C TRP A 153 2.84 20.89 6.70
N VAL A 154 2.37 21.69 5.73
CA VAL A 154 0.95 21.83 5.38
C VAL A 154 0.30 20.53 4.87
N ASN A 155 1.10 19.62 4.28
CA ASN A 155 0.66 18.34 3.76
C ASN A 155 1.04 17.17 4.68
N ASP A 156 1.79 17.44 5.75
CA ASP A 156 2.17 16.46 6.76
C ASP A 156 1.23 16.48 7.97
N THR A 157 0.67 17.65 8.31
CA THR A 157 -0.12 17.82 9.53
C THR A 157 -1.61 17.60 9.33
N PHE A 158 -2.31 17.25 10.42
CA PHE A 158 -3.76 17.35 10.50
C PHE A 158 -4.15 18.66 11.20
N ALA A 159 -5.34 19.16 10.93
CA ALA A 159 -5.90 20.34 11.62
C ALA A 159 -6.35 19.98 13.06
N LEU A 160 -5.42 19.47 13.84
CA LEU A 160 -5.55 19.05 15.23
C LEU A 160 -4.60 19.88 16.12
N PRO A 161 -4.84 19.95 17.44
CA PRO A 161 -3.89 20.54 18.36
C PRO A 161 -2.48 19.97 18.21
N ARG A 162 -1.47 20.85 18.22
CA ARG A 162 -0.07 20.52 17.91
C ARG A 162 0.49 19.31 18.65
N ARG A 163 0.11 19.13 19.92
CA ARG A 163 0.51 17.96 20.74
C ARG A 163 0.31 16.61 20.04
N PHE A 164 -0.75 16.45 19.25
CA PHE A 164 -1.01 15.19 18.56
C PHE A 164 -0.01 14.94 17.43
N HIS A 165 0.42 15.99 16.72
CA HIS A 165 1.47 15.89 15.71
C HIS A 165 2.80 15.49 16.38
N ASP A 166 3.13 16.12 17.50
CA ASP A 166 4.35 15.82 18.26
C ASP A 166 4.33 14.38 18.81
N ASP A 167 3.14 13.84 19.13
CA ASP A 167 2.91 12.43 19.49
C ASP A 167 2.91 11.47 18.27
N GLY A 168 3.11 11.98 17.05
CA GLY A 168 3.21 11.19 15.82
C GLY A 168 1.92 11.04 15.01
N VAL A 169 0.83 11.75 15.36
CA VAL A 169 -0.40 11.81 14.55
C VAL A 169 -0.20 12.79 13.39
N ARG A 170 0.36 12.27 12.30
CA ARG A 170 0.68 13.00 11.07
C ARG A 170 0.44 12.14 9.84
N ARG A 171 0.48 12.74 8.65
CA ARG A 171 0.37 12.04 7.38
C ARG A 171 1.70 11.37 7.10
N TYR A 172 1.68 10.05 6.99
CA TYR A 172 2.86 9.28 6.66
C TYR A 172 2.90 8.92 5.17
N GLY A 173 1.76 8.58 4.57
CA GLY A 173 1.75 8.00 3.23
C GLY A 173 2.35 6.59 3.18
N PHE A 174 1.90 5.79 2.21
CA PHE A 174 2.35 4.42 2.00
C PHE A 174 2.45 4.12 0.51
N HIS A 175 2.88 2.90 0.17
CA HIS A 175 3.30 2.54 -1.19
C HIS A 175 4.51 3.33 -1.69
N GLY A 176 5.32 3.91 -0.79
CA GLY A 176 6.51 4.68 -1.12
C GLY A 176 7.50 3.93 -1.99
N LEU A 177 7.75 2.64 -1.75
CA LEU A 177 8.63 1.81 -2.59
C LEU A 177 8.14 1.72 -4.05
N SER A 178 6.82 1.68 -4.26
CA SER A 178 6.24 1.71 -5.61
C SER A 178 6.45 3.06 -6.28
N TYR A 179 6.24 4.15 -5.54
CA TYR A 179 6.41 5.49 -6.09
C TYR A 179 7.88 5.79 -6.37
N ASP A 180 8.80 5.33 -5.52
CA ASP A 180 10.23 5.49 -5.71
C ASP A 180 10.68 4.76 -6.98
N TYR A 181 10.25 3.51 -7.17
CA TYR A 181 10.52 2.77 -8.40
C TYR A 181 9.94 3.44 -9.65
N ILE A 182 8.67 3.88 -9.62
CA ILE A 182 8.07 4.56 -10.78
C ILE A 182 8.84 5.86 -11.08
N THR A 183 9.24 6.58 -10.03
CA THR A 183 10.01 7.82 -10.16
C THR A 183 11.42 7.58 -10.69
N SER A 184 12.07 6.46 -10.35
CA SER A 184 13.38 6.09 -10.91
C SER A 184 13.27 5.80 -12.41
N LEU A 185 12.24 5.06 -12.84
CA LEU A 185 11.95 4.84 -14.26
C LEU A 185 11.66 6.14 -15.00
N LEU A 186 10.84 7.02 -14.41
CA LEU A 186 10.56 8.33 -15.02
C LEU A 186 11.83 9.17 -15.17
N ARG A 187 12.74 9.14 -14.19
CA ARG A 187 14.03 9.84 -14.29
C ARG A 187 14.91 9.29 -15.41
N HIS A 188 14.93 7.97 -15.58
CA HIS A 188 15.74 7.29 -16.60
C HIS A 188 15.16 7.49 -18.01
N ASP A 189 13.88 7.16 -18.22
CA ASP A 189 13.26 7.09 -19.56
C ASP A 189 12.60 8.41 -19.99
N PHE A 190 12.22 9.26 -19.03
CA PHE A 190 11.39 10.44 -19.25
C PHE A 190 11.85 11.63 -18.40
N ASN A 191 13.16 11.93 -18.41
CA ASN A 191 13.76 12.92 -17.52
C ASN A 191 13.00 14.27 -17.50
N ASN A 192 12.54 14.75 -18.66
CA ASN A 192 11.75 15.99 -18.79
C ASN A 192 10.41 15.96 -18.04
N ILE A 193 9.77 14.80 -17.90
CA ILE A 193 8.54 14.61 -17.11
C ILE A 193 8.90 14.50 -15.62
N SER A 194 9.99 13.81 -15.29
CA SER A 194 10.40 13.58 -13.89
C SER A 194 10.74 14.88 -13.14
N GLN A 195 11.23 15.90 -13.84
CA GLN A 195 11.52 17.24 -13.30
C GLN A 195 10.28 18.16 -13.26
N GLY A 196 9.08 17.58 -13.38
CA GLY A 196 7.80 18.31 -13.40
C GLY A 196 6.94 18.01 -12.18
N ASN A 197 5.69 18.48 -12.23
CA ASN A 197 4.65 18.04 -11.29
C ASN A 197 3.98 16.79 -11.87
N VAL A 198 4.11 15.65 -11.19
CA VAL A 198 3.57 14.37 -11.65
C VAL A 198 2.59 13.83 -10.61
N ILE A 199 1.47 13.28 -11.08
CA ILE A 199 0.56 12.50 -10.22
C ILE A 199 0.71 11.04 -10.61
N ILE A 200 1.15 10.22 -9.66
CA ILE A 200 1.31 8.77 -9.84
C ILE A 200 0.15 8.06 -9.15
N ALA A 201 -0.58 7.23 -9.89
CA ALA A 201 -1.68 6.42 -9.36
C ALA A 201 -1.24 4.96 -9.18
N HIS A 202 -1.07 4.54 -7.93
CA HIS A 202 -0.87 3.13 -7.59
C HIS A 202 -2.25 2.50 -7.36
N LEU A 203 -2.73 1.70 -8.33
CA LEU A 203 -4.08 1.13 -8.31
C LEU A 203 -4.04 -0.39 -8.18
N GLY A 204 -4.33 -0.88 -6.98
CA GLY A 204 -4.41 -2.29 -6.63
C GLY A 204 -5.46 -2.57 -5.56
N ASN A 205 -5.32 -3.69 -4.84
CA ASN A 205 -6.22 -3.99 -3.71
C ASN A 205 -6.07 -2.96 -2.58
N GLY A 206 -4.86 -2.41 -2.41
CA GLY A 206 -4.63 -1.09 -1.85
C GLY A 206 -4.44 -0.10 -2.97
N SER A 207 -5.01 1.10 -2.83
CA SER A 207 -4.93 2.12 -3.85
C SER A 207 -4.59 3.47 -3.23
N SER A 208 -3.66 4.19 -3.87
CA SER A 208 -3.27 5.53 -3.45
C SER A 208 -2.78 6.35 -4.64
N LEU A 209 -2.85 7.67 -4.52
CA LEU A 209 -2.21 8.60 -5.44
C LEU A 209 -1.14 9.38 -4.69
N CYS A 210 -0.06 9.70 -5.39
CA CYS A 210 1.03 10.53 -4.88
C CYS A 210 1.27 11.66 -5.86
N ALA A 211 1.31 12.89 -5.35
CA ALA A 211 1.80 14.04 -6.10
C ALA A 211 3.30 14.17 -5.85
N THR A 212 4.07 14.26 -6.93
CA THR A 212 5.50 14.53 -6.88
C THR A 212 5.82 15.85 -7.58
N ARG A 213 6.85 16.52 -7.11
CA ARG A 213 7.49 17.67 -7.76
C ARG A 213 8.97 17.40 -7.80
N ASP A 214 9.57 17.46 -8.99
CA ASP A 214 10.98 17.16 -9.21
C ASP A 214 11.38 15.76 -8.68
N GLY A 215 10.46 14.79 -8.84
CA GLY A 215 10.61 13.43 -8.32
C GLY A 215 10.44 13.28 -6.80
N VAL A 216 10.22 14.36 -6.05
CA VAL A 216 10.02 14.31 -4.59
C VAL A 216 8.53 14.26 -4.26
N SER A 217 8.10 13.37 -3.37
CA SER A 217 6.71 13.36 -2.89
C SER A 217 6.39 14.64 -2.14
N ILE A 218 5.34 15.33 -2.57
CA ILE A 218 4.80 16.52 -1.89
C ILE A 218 3.44 16.27 -1.24
N ASP A 219 2.70 15.26 -1.70
CA ASP A 219 1.41 14.88 -1.10
C ASP A 219 1.07 13.41 -1.43
N SER A 220 0.26 12.77 -0.60
CA SER A 220 -0.24 11.41 -0.80
C SER A 220 -1.66 11.29 -0.28
N THR A 221 -2.50 10.54 -0.99
CA THR A 221 -3.88 10.32 -0.55
C THR A 221 -3.96 9.52 0.74
N MET A 222 -2.96 8.67 1.03
CA MET A 222 -2.91 7.97 2.31
C MET A 222 -2.29 8.88 3.37
N GLY A 223 -2.98 9.03 4.50
CA GLY A 223 -2.57 9.89 5.61
C GLY A 223 -1.86 9.13 6.72
N PHE A 224 -2.44 9.13 7.92
CA PHE A 224 -1.88 8.51 9.12
C PHE A 224 -1.77 6.99 9.00
N SER A 225 -2.74 6.36 8.34
CA SER A 225 -2.77 4.93 8.09
C SER A 225 -3.07 4.65 6.63
N ALA A 226 -2.84 3.41 6.20
CA ALA A 226 -3.18 2.95 4.86
C ALA A 226 -4.70 2.80 4.62
N LEU A 227 -5.55 3.30 5.53
CA LEU A 227 -7.01 3.35 5.40
C LEU A 227 -7.49 4.60 4.64
N ASP A 228 -6.80 5.74 4.82
CA ASP A 228 -7.21 7.04 4.28
C ASP A 228 -7.03 7.11 2.74
N GLY A 229 -7.72 8.07 2.11
CA GLY A 229 -7.60 8.34 0.69
C GLY A 229 -8.64 7.65 -0.18
N MET A 230 -8.20 6.93 -1.20
CA MET A 230 -9.11 6.32 -2.17
C MET A 230 -9.86 5.12 -1.56
N PRO A 231 -11.13 4.87 -1.95
CA PRO A 231 -11.76 3.58 -1.72
C PRO A 231 -10.90 2.46 -2.33
N MET A 232 -10.70 1.38 -1.58
CA MET A 232 -9.86 0.26 -2.01
C MET A 232 -10.69 -1.02 -2.07
N GLY A 233 -10.06 -2.20 -2.15
CA GLY A 233 -10.81 -3.46 -2.24
C GLY A 233 -11.79 -3.66 -1.07
N THR A 234 -11.28 -3.58 0.16
CA THR A 234 -12.07 -3.76 1.39
C THR A 234 -11.98 -2.59 2.37
N ARG A 235 -11.17 -1.59 2.05
CA ARG A 235 -10.94 -0.40 2.88
C ARG A 235 -11.83 0.74 2.43
N SER A 236 -12.41 1.46 3.40
CA SER A 236 -13.32 2.58 3.13
C SER A 236 -12.69 3.69 2.29
N GLY A 237 -11.40 3.95 2.47
CA GLY A 237 -10.82 5.22 2.03
C GLY A 237 -11.25 6.34 2.97
N GLN A 238 -11.19 7.56 2.45
CA GLN A 238 -11.62 8.79 3.12
C GLN A 238 -13.09 8.68 3.54
N LEU A 239 -13.34 8.98 4.81
CA LEU A 239 -14.67 9.00 5.42
C LEU A 239 -14.77 10.21 6.35
N ASP A 240 -15.97 10.80 6.43
CA ASP A 240 -16.25 11.85 7.41
C ASP A 240 -16.08 11.29 8.85
N PRO A 241 -15.24 11.90 9.70
CA PRO A 241 -15.08 11.49 11.10
C PRO A 241 -16.41 11.46 11.89
N GLY A 242 -17.39 12.30 11.54
CA GLY A 242 -18.72 12.30 12.14
C GLY A 242 -19.48 10.99 11.92
N VAL A 243 -19.24 10.28 10.81
CA VAL A 243 -19.83 8.95 10.57
C VAL A 243 -19.27 7.93 11.57
N MET A 244 -17.97 7.99 11.86
CA MET A 244 -17.34 7.10 12.84
C MET A 244 -17.93 7.33 14.23
N LEU A 245 -18.07 8.60 14.65
CA LEU A 245 -18.67 8.97 15.92
C LEU A 245 -20.12 8.51 16.03
N TYR A 246 -20.91 8.70 14.97
CA TYR A 246 -22.31 8.25 14.92
C TYR A 246 -22.44 6.73 15.09
N LEU A 247 -21.60 5.94 14.40
CA LEU A 247 -21.62 4.48 14.51
C LEU A 247 -21.26 4.02 15.93
N MET A 248 -20.26 4.63 16.55
CA MET A 248 -19.86 4.32 17.93
C MET A 248 -20.97 4.67 18.93
N GLN A 249 -21.58 5.85 18.79
CA GLN A 249 -22.71 6.27 19.63
C GLN A 249 -23.95 5.38 19.44
N SER A 250 -24.07 4.74 18.28
CA SER A 250 -25.11 3.73 18.00
C SER A 250 -24.78 2.35 18.59
N GLY A 251 -23.71 2.22 19.38
CA GLY A 251 -23.32 1.00 20.07
C GLY A 251 -22.24 0.16 19.39
N MET A 252 -21.63 0.63 18.30
CA MET A 252 -20.54 -0.09 17.64
C MET A 252 -19.22 0.05 18.43
N ALA A 253 -18.65 -1.06 18.87
CA ALA A 253 -17.34 -1.09 19.52
C ALA A 253 -16.22 -0.68 18.55
N ALA A 254 -15.09 -0.20 19.09
CA ALA A 254 -13.96 0.27 18.28
C ALA A 254 -13.36 -0.83 17.39
N GLU A 255 -13.33 -2.07 17.87
CA GLU A 255 -12.83 -3.24 17.16
C GLU A 255 -13.76 -3.62 16.00
N ALA A 256 -15.08 -3.50 16.21
CA ALA A 256 -16.09 -3.72 15.18
C ALA A 256 -16.02 -2.63 14.11
N LEU A 257 -15.86 -1.36 14.51
CA LEU A 257 -15.64 -0.26 13.58
C LEU A 257 -14.35 -0.43 12.77
N THR A 258 -13.27 -0.87 13.41
CA THR A 258 -12.00 -1.17 12.72
C THR A 258 -12.20 -2.27 11.68
N THR A 259 -12.91 -3.34 12.04
CA THR A 259 -13.24 -4.44 11.12
C THR A 259 -14.07 -3.94 9.94
N LEU A 260 -15.11 -3.14 10.20
CA LEU A 260 -15.94 -2.52 9.17
C LEU A 260 -15.09 -1.73 8.18
N LEU A 261 -14.25 -0.84 8.68
CA LEU A 261 -13.44 0.08 7.87
C LEU A 261 -12.35 -0.64 7.07
N TYR A 262 -11.72 -1.70 7.60
CA TYR A 262 -10.61 -2.40 6.93
C TYR A 262 -11.03 -3.60 6.08
N LYS A 263 -12.10 -4.31 6.44
CA LYS A 263 -12.43 -5.64 5.87
C LYS A 263 -13.80 -5.73 5.20
N GLU A 264 -14.70 -4.80 5.47
CA GLU A 264 -16.10 -4.87 5.02
C GLU A 264 -16.53 -3.67 4.17
N SER A 265 -15.67 -2.66 4.04
CA SER A 265 -15.93 -1.44 3.28
C SER A 265 -15.34 -1.52 1.86
N GLY A 266 -15.07 -0.36 1.24
CA GLY A 266 -14.45 -0.28 -0.08
C GLY A 266 -15.32 -0.86 -1.19
N LEU A 267 -14.68 -1.38 -2.24
CA LEU A 267 -15.36 -2.03 -3.37
C LEU A 267 -16.25 -3.20 -2.91
N LYS A 268 -15.80 -3.98 -1.92
CA LYS A 268 -16.59 -5.08 -1.35
C LYS A 268 -17.88 -4.57 -0.71
N GLY A 269 -17.79 -3.55 0.14
CA GLY A 269 -18.94 -2.96 0.80
C GLY A 269 -19.89 -2.28 -0.19
N LEU A 270 -19.35 -1.53 -1.16
CA LEU A 270 -20.13 -0.83 -2.19
C LEU A 270 -20.83 -1.81 -3.14
N SER A 271 -20.16 -2.89 -3.52
CA SER A 271 -20.70 -3.83 -4.49
C SER A 271 -21.59 -4.91 -3.85
N GLY A 272 -21.40 -5.22 -2.57
CA GLY A 272 -22.01 -6.37 -1.90
C GLY A 272 -21.60 -7.73 -2.46
N ILE A 273 -20.54 -7.80 -3.26
CA ILE A 273 -20.16 -9.00 -4.04
C ILE A 273 -18.69 -9.37 -3.79
N SER A 274 -17.75 -8.50 -4.17
CA SER A 274 -16.32 -8.82 -4.13
C SER A 274 -15.49 -7.56 -4.00
N HIS A 275 -14.29 -7.70 -3.44
CA HIS A 275 -13.26 -6.66 -3.46
C HIS A 275 -12.47 -6.65 -4.78
N ASP A 276 -12.57 -7.70 -5.58
CA ASP A 276 -11.74 -7.91 -6.76
C ASP A 276 -12.36 -7.29 -8.02
N MET A 277 -11.68 -6.30 -8.57
CA MET A 277 -12.10 -5.63 -9.81
C MET A 277 -12.24 -6.56 -11.02
N ARG A 278 -11.57 -7.72 -11.05
CA ARG A 278 -11.75 -8.72 -12.11
C ARG A 278 -13.13 -9.37 -12.05
N THR A 279 -13.67 -9.56 -10.84
CA THR A 279 -15.03 -10.02 -10.60
C THR A 279 -16.05 -8.91 -10.87
N LEU A 280 -15.74 -7.68 -10.44
CA LEU A 280 -16.68 -6.55 -10.56
C LEU A 280 -16.77 -5.95 -11.96
N ARG A 281 -15.73 -6.07 -12.79
CA ARG A 281 -15.78 -5.63 -14.17
C ARG A 281 -16.64 -6.60 -14.98
N PRO A 282 -17.77 -6.18 -15.55
CA PRO A 282 -18.46 -7.02 -16.52
C PRO A 282 -17.51 -7.32 -17.68
N ARG A 283 -17.45 -8.58 -18.12
CA ARG A 283 -16.93 -8.90 -19.45
C ARG A 283 -17.76 -8.04 -20.41
N ARG A 284 -17.14 -7.10 -21.13
CA ARG A 284 -17.82 -6.20 -22.09
C ARG A 284 -18.50 -7.03 -23.18
N THR A 285 -19.67 -7.57 -22.92
CA THR A 285 -20.71 -7.79 -23.92
C THR A 285 -21.52 -6.51 -23.99
N ARG A 286 -21.90 -6.07 -25.20
CA ARG A 286 -22.77 -4.92 -25.43
C ARG A 286 -24.11 -5.17 -24.73
N ALA A 287 -24.20 -4.82 -23.45
CA ALA A 287 -25.44 -4.78 -22.70
C ALA A 287 -25.61 -3.36 -22.18
N ARG A 288 -26.75 -2.77 -22.52
CA ARG A 288 -27.15 -1.39 -22.23
C ARG A 288 -26.90 -1.08 -20.75
N HIS A 289 -26.24 0.05 -20.49
CA HIS A 289 -26.11 0.62 -19.15
C HIS A 289 -27.49 0.66 -18.47
N ARG A 290 -27.70 -0.14 -17.43
CA ARG A 290 -28.64 0.20 -16.37
C ARG A 290 -27.87 1.05 -15.36
N PRO A 291 -28.34 2.27 -15.02
CA PRO A 291 -27.77 3.01 -13.90
C PRO A 291 -28.00 2.23 -12.60
N TRP A 292 -27.09 2.39 -11.65
CA TRP A 292 -27.19 1.86 -10.29
C TRP A 292 -28.49 2.35 -9.62
N PRO A 293 -29.25 1.49 -8.91
CA PRO A 293 -30.45 1.93 -8.22
C PRO A 293 -30.04 2.63 -6.93
N ILE A 294 -29.85 3.95 -6.98
CA ILE A 294 -30.01 4.78 -5.78
C ILE A 294 -31.49 5.11 -5.71
N THR A 295 -32.30 4.15 -5.26
CA THR A 295 -33.64 4.48 -4.74
C THR A 295 -33.46 4.65 -3.23
N PRO A 296 -33.44 5.88 -2.69
CA PRO A 296 -33.54 6.04 -1.25
C PRO A 296 -34.88 5.46 -0.78
N PRO A 297 -34.96 4.85 0.41
CA PRO A 297 -36.26 4.50 0.98
C PRO A 297 -37.09 5.78 1.06
N ALA A 298 -38.35 5.70 0.63
CA ALA A 298 -39.26 6.84 0.58
C ALA A 298 -39.42 7.45 1.99
N CYS A 299 -38.63 8.49 2.26
CA CYS A 299 -38.78 9.29 3.45
C CYS A 299 -40.04 10.15 3.25
N ARG A 300 -41.15 9.78 3.92
CA ARG A 300 -42.35 10.62 3.98
C ARG A 300 -42.02 11.86 4.81
N ALA A 301 -41.45 12.88 4.17
CA ALA A 301 -41.25 14.18 4.78
C ALA A 301 -42.62 14.88 4.92
N ARG A 302 -43.07 15.09 6.17
CA ARG A 302 -44.06 16.12 6.48
C ARG A 302 -43.39 17.48 6.26
N SER A 303 -44.04 18.33 5.48
CA SER A 303 -43.55 19.67 5.15
C SER A 303 -43.58 20.59 6.37
N ALA A 304 -42.41 20.91 6.92
CA ALA A 304 -42.19 22.11 7.71
C ALA A 304 -41.34 23.08 6.87
N ARG A 305 -41.95 24.20 6.46
CA ARG A 305 -41.26 25.25 5.68
C ARG A 305 -40.25 25.95 6.57
N TRP A 306 -38.97 25.86 6.23
CA TRP A 306 -37.94 26.75 6.76
C TRP A 306 -37.53 27.72 5.66
N ARG A 307 -37.66 29.04 5.92
CA ARG A 307 -37.25 30.11 4.99
C ARG A 307 -35.84 30.57 5.41
N PRO A 308 -34.83 30.54 4.53
CA PRO A 308 -33.54 31.16 4.85
C PRO A 308 -33.62 32.67 4.65
N ARG A 309 -33.11 33.43 5.64
CA ARG A 309 -32.75 34.85 5.48
C ARG A 309 -31.42 34.92 4.74
N SER A 310 -31.32 35.89 3.84
CA SER A 310 -30.19 36.22 2.98
C SER A 310 -28.90 36.51 3.78
N ALA A 311 -27.80 35.86 3.39
CA ALA A 311 -26.45 36.32 3.68
C ALA A 311 -25.63 36.25 2.38
N ASP A 312 -25.23 37.42 1.89
CA ASP A 312 -24.36 37.62 0.73
C ASP A 312 -22.98 37.00 0.96
N TRP A 313 -22.55 36.16 0.02
CA TRP A 313 -21.19 35.65 -0.11
C TRP A 313 -20.70 35.88 -1.55
N THR A 314 -20.62 37.14 -1.96
CA THR A 314 -19.98 37.55 -3.21
C THR A 314 -18.64 38.19 -2.88
N GLY A 315 -17.57 37.39 -2.84
CA GLY A 315 -16.27 37.93 -2.46
C GLY A 315 -15.04 37.08 -2.73
N TRP A 316 -15.09 36.00 -3.53
CA TRP A 316 -13.88 35.27 -3.94
C TRP A 316 -14.08 34.57 -5.30
N PHE A 317 -14.01 35.33 -6.41
CA PHE A 317 -13.76 34.77 -7.74
C PHE A 317 -12.94 35.78 -8.57
N LEU A 318 -11.73 35.38 -8.99
CA LEU A 318 -11.01 35.98 -10.11
C LEU A 318 -11.11 35.04 -11.33
N PRO A 319 -11.10 35.58 -12.56
CA PRO A 319 -11.68 34.94 -13.74
C PRO A 319 -10.78 33.87 -14.38
N ALA A 320 -11.43 32.91 -15.00
CA ALA A 320 -10.83 31.80 -15.74
C ALA A 320 -10.03 32.28 -16.97
N GLY A 321 -8.73 31.93 -17.01
CA GLY A 321 -7.88 32.01 -18.21
C GLY A 321 -7.97 30.71 -19.02
N SER A 322 -8.04 30.85 -20.35
CA SER A 322 -8.25 29.79 -21.34
C SER A 322 -7.20 28.65 -21.27
N ALA A 323 -7.64 27.42 -20.98
CA ALA A 323 -6.81 26.22 -21.11
C ALA A 323 -7.03 25.56 -22.48
N ARG A 324 -5.93 25.39 -23.24
CA ARG A 324 -5.89 24.57 -24.46
C ARG A 324 -6.05 23.09 -24.09
N THR A 325 -6.90 22.38 -24.83
CA THR A 325 -7.11 20.93 -24.70
C THR A 325 -5.87 20.14 -25.15
N PRO A 326 -5.33 19.22 -24.32
CA PRO A 326 -4.31 18.27 -24.78
C PRO A 326 -4.96 17.17 -25.63
N ARG A 327 -4.26 16.74 -26.69
CA ARG A 327 -4.65 15.60 -27.53
C ARG A 327 -4.53 14.28 -26.76
N PRO A 328 -5.35 13.25 -27.07
CA PRO A 328 -5.35 11.99 -26.34
C PRO A 328 -4.05 11.20 -26.60
N CYS A 329 -3.33 10.86 -25.53
CA CYS A 329 -2.26 9.87 -25.57
C CYS A 329 -2.85 8.47 -25.86
N GLY A 330 -2.20 7.72 -26.75
CA GLY A 330 -2.60 6.39 -27.19
C GLY A 330 -2.62 5.33 -26.07
N PRO A 331 -3.00 4.08 -26.39
CA PRO A 331 -3.28 3.05 -25.40
C PRO A 331 -2.01 2.61 -24.66
N TRP A 332 -1.93 2.94 -23.37
CA TRP A 332 -0.92 2.44 -22.44
C TRP A 332 -1.12 0.94 -22.20
N ARG A 333 -0.08 0.13 -22.44
CA ARG A 333 -0.03 -1.26 -21.97
C ARG A 333 0.36 -1.25 -20.49
N LEU A 334 -0.59 -1.56 -19.60
CA LEU A 334 -0.28 -1.93 -18.22
C LEU A 334 0.48 -3.27 -18.23
N LYS A 335 1.75 -3.27 -17.84
CA LYS A 335 2.36 -4.46 -17.25
C LYS A 335 1.91 -4.50 -15.79
N SER A 336 0.95 -5.35 -15.48
CA SER A 336 0.56 -5.67 -14.11
C SER A 336 1.53 -6.70 -13.54
N SER A 337 2.55 -6.26 -12.81
CA SER A 337 3.34 -7.11 -11.92
C SER A 337 3.31 -6.48 -10.53
N GLY A 338 2.60 -7.15 -9.62
CA GLY A 338 2.28 -6.66 -8.28
C GLY A 338 3.41 -6.81 -7.26
N PHE A 339 4.62 -6.40 -7.62
CA PHE A 339 5.79 -6.38 -6.73
C PHE A 339 6.66 -5.17 -7.08
N TRP A 340 6.86 -4.32 -6.07
CA TRP A 340 7.86 -3.27 -6.08
C TRP A 340 8.71 -3.53 -4.83
N VAL A 341 9.89 -4.10 -5.04
CA VAL A 341 10.99 -4.08 -4.07
C VAL A 341 12.22 -3.59 -4.83
#